data_AF-A0A522V3U1-F1
#
_entry.id   AF-A0A522V3U1-F1
#
_cell.length_a   1.000
_cell.length_b   1.000
_cell.length_c   1.000
_cell.angle_alpha   90.00
_cell.angle_beta   90.00
_cell.angle_gamma   90.00
#
_symmetry.space_group_name_H-M   'P 1'
#
loop_
_entity.id
_entity.type
_entity.pdbx_description
1 polymer ?
#
loop_
_entity_poly.entity_id
_entity_poly.type
_entity_poly.pdbx_seq_one_letter_code
_entity_poly.pdbx_strand_id
1 'polypeptide(L)'
;MLKEKKRLCPECSGSIKAGHTDMVYELKSITVTVKHVIANVCSKCGQAFISGHVAEEVNRLVNRVSEDVNSFIKTQPEVRGRHKKEIAIAV
;
A
#
# COMPACT_ATOMS: atom_id res chain seq x y z
N MET A 1 36.17 7.60 7.68
CA MET A 1 35.63 6.79 6.56
C MET A 1 34.60 5.82 7.13
N LEU A 2 33.30 6.12 7.03
CA LEU A 2 32.26 5.21 7.49
C LEU A 2 32.17 4.04 6.50
N LYS A 3 32.58 2.85 6.92
CA LYS A 3 32.46 1.61 6.13
C LYS A 3 31.01 1.43 5.70
N GLU A 4 30.76 1.45 4.39
CA GLU A 4 29.48 1.06 3.82
C GLU A 4 29.22 -0.41 4.20
N LYS A 5 28.38 -0.63 5.22
CA LYS A 5 27.86 -1.96 5.54
C LYS A 5 27.03 -2.39 4.33
N LYS A 6 27.56 -3.31 3.51
CA LYS A 6 26.79 -4.02 2.50
C LYS A 6 25.53 -4.56 3.17
N ARG A 7 24.36 -4.00 2.84
CA ARG A 7 23.09 -4.49 3.36
C ARG A 7 22.78 -5.80 2.64
N LEU A 8 22.97 -6.90 3.34
CA LEU A 8 22.56 -8.22 2.88
C LEU A 8 21.11 -8.46 3.30
N CYS A 9 20.39 -9.19 2.48
CA CYS A 9 19.02 -9.60 2.75
C CYS A 9 19.01 -10.59 3.93
N PRO A 10 18.27 -10.31 5.02
CA PRO A 10 18.16 -11.24 6.14
C PRO A 10 17.55 -12.59 5.73
N GLU A 11 16.69 -12.60 4.70
CA GLU A 11 15.97 -13.80 4.26
C GLU A 11 16.81 -14.75 3.41
N CYS A 12 17.70 -14.21 2.56
CA CYS A 12 18.40 -15.02 1.55
C CYS A 12 19.89 -14.69 1.36
N SER A 13 20.42 -13.79 2.19
CA SER A 13 21.78 -13.24 2.10
C SER A 13 22.13 -12.57 0.76
N GLY A 14 21.14 -12.25 -0.07
CA GLY A 14 21.33 -11.55 -1.34
C GLY A 14 21.66 -10.07 -1.16
N SER A 15 22.21 -9.43 -2.20
CA SER A 15 22.46 -7.98 -2.19
C SER A 15 21.15 -7.20 -2.22
N ILE A 16 21.01 -6.26 -1.29
CA ILE A 16 19.93 -5.28 -1.28
C ILE A 16 20.37 -4.05 -2.10
N LYS A 17 19.48 -3.52 -2.94
CA LYS A 17 19.69 -2.29 -3.72
C LYS A 17 18.54 -1.32 -3.52
N ALA A 18 18.78 -0.02 -3.70
CA ALA A 18 17.70 0.96 -3.74
C ALA A 18 16.76 0.70 -4.92
N GLY A 19 15.47 0.94 -4.72
CA GLY A 19 14.43 0.71 -5.72
C GLY A 19 13.06 1.19 -5.23
N HIS A 20 12.01 0.62 -5.81
CA HIS A 20 10.63 0.91 -5.43
C HIS A 20 9.85 -0.38 -5.28
N THR A 21 8.77 -0.33 -4.50
CA THR A 21 7.79 -1.41 -4.38
C THR A 21 6.39 -0.82 -4.42
N ASP A 22 5.43 -1.64 -4.82
CA ASP A 22 4.02 -1.35 -4.58
C ASP A 22 3.61 -1.97 -3.24
N MET A 23 2.74 -1.28 -2.51
CA MET A 23 2.20 -1.75 -1.24
C MET A 23 0.68 -1.83 -1.33
N VAL A 24 0.14 -2.99 -0.99
CA VAL A 24 -1.30 -3.24 -1.01
C VAL A 24 -1.79 -3.33 0.43
N TYR A 25 -2.81 -2.54 0.74
CA TYR A 25 -3.48 -2.52 2.03
C TYR A 25 -4.92 -2.98 1.86
N GLU A 26 -5.23 -4.14 2.43
CA GLU A 26 -6.59 -4.66 2.50
C GLU A 26 -7.23 -4.20 3.81
N LEU A 27 -8.18 -3.27 3.71
CA LEU A 27 -9.00 -2.79 4.81
C LEU A 27 -10.39 -3.43 4.70
N LYS A 28 -11.18 -3.36 5.79
CA LYS A 28 -12.47 -4.08 5.89
C LYS A 28 -13.40 -3.92 4.68
N SER A 29 -13.45 -2.72 4.09
CA SER A 29 -14.38 -2.36 3.01
C SER A 29 -13.69 -1.86 1.74
N ILE A 30 -12.36 -1.68 1.77
CA ILE A 30 -11.60 -1.08 0.67
C ILE A 30 -10.21 -1.71 0.55
N THR A 31 -9.71 -1.76 -0.67
CA THR A 31 -8.29 -2.08 -0.94
C THR A 31 -7.60 -0.83 -1.44
N VAL A 32 -6.50 -0.44 -0.79
CA VAL A 32 -5.68 0.71 -1.17
C VAL A 32 -4.33 0.21 -1.69
N THR A 33 -4.02 0.51 -2.95
CA THR A 33 -2.71 0.21 -3.55
C THR A 33 -1.89 1.49 -3.65
N VAL A 34 -0.79 1.56 -2.92
CA VAL A 34 0.17 2.66 -2.98
C VAL A 34 1.34 2.22 -3.87
N LYS A 35 1.48 2.88 -5.02
CA LYS A 35 2.49 2.52 -6.02
C LYS A 35 3.78 3.31 -5.87
N HIS A 36 4.88 2.76 -6.36
CA HIS A 36 6.19 3.42 -6.40
C HIS A 36 6.69 3.90 -5.03
N VAL A 37 6.48 3.11 -3.98
CA VAL A 37 6.99 3.41 -2.64
C VAL A 37 8.51 3.19 -2.61
N ILE A 38 9.26 4.17 -2.13
CA ILE A 38 10.72 4.10 -1.99
C ILE A 38 11.08 2.93 -1.07
N ALA A 39 11.85 1.98 -1.59
CA ALA A 39 12.25 0.79 -0.86
C ALA A 39 13.67 0.38 -1.21
N ASN A 40 14.22 -0.51 -0.41
CA ASN A 40 15.38 -1.29 -0.79
C ASN A 40 14.92 -2.70 -1.14
N VAL A 41 15.28 -3.20 -2.33
CA VAL A 41 14.81 -4.49 -2.84
C VAL A 41 15.98 -5.45 -2.97
N CYS A 42 15.80 -6.68 -2.50
CA CYS A 42 16.78 -7.73 -2.70
C CYS A 42 16.82 -8.16 -4.16
N SER A 43 17.99 -8.11 -4.79
CA SER A 43 18.17 -8.55 -6.19
C SER A 43 18.05 -10.07 -6.40
N LYS A 44 17.99 -10.85 -5.31
CA LYS A 44 17.92 -12.32 -5.37
C LYS A 44 16.50 -12.85 -5.12
N CYS A 45 15.85 -12.44 -4.02
CA CYS A 45 14.51 -12.93 -3.66
C CYS A 45 13.37 -11.94 -3.91
N GLY A 46 13.67 -10.68 -4.27
CA GLY A 46 12.65 -9.66 -4.50
C GLY A 46 12.05 -9.04 -3.24
N GLN A 47 12.45 -9.47 -2.04
CA GLN A 47 11.94 -8.89 -0.79
C GLN A 47 12.25 -7.39 -0.71
N ALA A 48 11.21 -6.60 -0.42
CA ALA A 48 11.31 -5.16 -0.24
C ALA A 48 11.46 -4.78 1.25
N PHE A 49 12.26 -3.76 1.51
CA PHE A 49 12.58 -3.22 2.82
C PHE A 49 12.42 -1.70 2.80
N ILE A 50 11.47 -1.18 3.56
CA ILE A 50 11.22 0.26 3.70
C ILE A 50 11.82 0.79 5.00
N SER A 51 12.10 2.10 5.06
CA SER A 51 12.47 2.75 6.31
C SER A 51 11.23 3.02 7.17
N GLY A 52 11.41 3.20 8.48
CA GLY A 52 10.32 3.58 9.38
C GLY A 52 9.62 4.86 8.95
N HIS A 53 10.37 5.86 8.46
CA HIS A 53 9.81 7.10 7.94
C HIS A 53 8.92 6.86 6.70
N VAL A 54 9.37 6.04 5.74
CA VAL A 54 8.55 5.72 4.56
C VAL A 54 7.29 4.96 4.98
N ALA A 55 7.41 4.00 5.91
CA ALA A 55 6.27 3.27 6.43
C ALA A 55 5.24 4.20 7.10
N GLU A 56 5.71 5.17 7.90
CA GLU A 56 4.86 6.17 8.55
C GLU A 56 4.10 7.03 7.53
N GLU A 57 4.79 7.53 6.50
CA GLU A 57 4.18 8.37 5.46
C GLU A 57 3.14 7.61 4.63
N VAL A 58 3.44 6.37 4.25
CA VAL A 58 2.47 5.51 3.55
C VAL A 58 1.26 5.22 4.45
N ASN A 59 1.48 4.96 5.74
CA ASN A 59 0.40 4.70 6.67
C ASN A 59 -0.50 5.94 6.88
N ARG A 60 0.09 7.14 6.98
CA ARG A 60 -0.66 8.41 7.04
C ARG A 60 -1.54 8.60 5.80
N LEU A 61 -1.02 8.28 4.62
CA LEU A 61 -1.78 8.34 3.37
C LEU A 61 -2.96 7.37 3.37
N VAL A 62 -2.72 6.10 3.70
CA VAL A 62 -3.75 5.06 3.74
C VAL A 62 -4.84 5.40 4.75
N ASN A 63 -4.47 5.90 5.93
CA ASN A 63 -5.42 6.32 6.96
C ASN A 63 -6.33 7.44 6.47
N ARG A 64 -5.77 8.48 5.84
CA ARG A 64 -6.56 9.59 5.28
C ARG A 64 -7.55 9.11 4.21
N VAL A 65 -7.11 8.26 3.30
CA VAL A 65 -7.98 7.67 2.26
C VAL A 65 -9.08 6.84 2.89
N SER A 66 -8.75 6.01 3.88
CA SER A 66 -9.72 5.19 4.61
C SER A 66 -10.76 6.05 5.33
N GLU A 67 -10.34 7.10 6.04
CA GLU A 67 -11.24 8.02 6.73
C GLU A 67 -12.20 8.70 5.75
N ASP A 68 -11.67 9.20 4.63
CA ASP A 68 -12.45 9.87 3.58
C ASP A 68 -13.49 8.92 2.98
N VAL A 69 -13.09 7.72 2.56
CA VAL A 69 -14.00 6.72 2.01
C VAL A 69 -15.04 6.27 3.05
N ASN A 70 -14.64 6.07 4.31
CA ASN A 70 -15.58 5.71 5.37
C ASN A 70 -16.59 6.83 5.64
N SER A 71 -16.16 8.09 5.56
CA SER A 71 -17.06 9.24 5.68
C SER A 71 -18.06 9.27 4.51
N PHE A 72 -17.59 9.05 3.29
CA PHE A 72 -18.42 8.98 2.10
C PHE A 72 -19.46 7.87 2.18
N ILE A 73 -19.05 6.65 2.56
CA ILE A 73 -19.95 5.50 2.73
C ILE A 73 -21.04 5.79 3.77
N LYS A 74 -20.71 6.42 4.90
CA LYS A 74 -21.69 6.78 5.95
C LYS A 74 -22.71 7.83 5.49
N THR A 75 -22.31 8.72 4.58
CA THR A 75 -23.18 9.78 4.06
C THR A 75 -24.08 9.33 2.92
N GLN A 76 -23.83 8.17 2.33
CA GLN A 76 -24.75 7.61 1.35
C GLN A 76 -26.03 7.14 2.06
N PRO A 77 -27.23 7.45 1.52
CA PRO A 77 -28.42 6.77 1.96
C PRO A 77 -28.16 5.27 1.77
N GLU A 78 -28.37 4.47 2.83
CA GLU A 78 -28.37 3.02 2.71
C GLU A 78 -29.13 2.69 1.42
N VAL A 79 -28.53 1.90 0.52
CA VAL A 79 -29.23 1.33 -0.65
C VAL A 79 -30.24 0.31 -0.10
N ARG A 80 -31.20 0.81 0.70
CA ARG A 80 -32.35 0.10 1.19
C ARG A 80 -33.18 -0.16 -0.03
N GLY A 81 -33.19 -1.44 -0.40
CA GLY A 81 -33.90 -1.94 -1.56
C GLY A 81 -35.29 -1.32 -1.68
N ARG A 82 -35.48 -0.56 -2.75
CA ARG A 82 -36.74 -0.45 -3.49
C ARG A 82 -36.39 0.01 -4.90
N HIS A 83 -36.76 -0.83 -5.86
CA HIS A 83 -36.56 -0.73 -7.31
C HIS A 83 -35.22 -1.26 -7.85
N LYS A 84 -35.27 -2.55 -8.22
CA LYS A 84 -34.37 -3.19 -9.18
C LYS A 84 -34.33 -2.38 -10.48
N LYS A 85 -33.36 -1.48 -10.63
CA LYS A 85 -32.85 -1.08 -11.94
C LYS A 85 -31.34 -1.20 -11.86
N GLU A 86 -30.84 -2.35 -12.30
CA GLU A 86 -29.43 -2.58 -12.52
C GLU A 86 -28.99 -1.64 -13.66
N ILE A 87 -27.94 -0.86 -13.43
CA ILE A 87 -27.34 0.00 -14.44
C ILE A 87 -26.00 -0.62 -14.79
N ALA A 88 -25.81 -1.00 -16.06
CA ALA A 88 -24.54 -1.50 -16.54
C ALA A 88 -23.49 -0.37 -16.48
N ILE A 89 -22.37 -0.62 -15.82
CA ILE A 89 -21.18 0.24 -15.87
C ILE A 89 -20.21 -0.44 -16.83
N ALA A 90 -19.88 0.22 -17.93
CA ALA A 90 -18.79 -0.22 -18.80
C ALA A 90 -17.46 0.10 -18.11
N VAL A 91 -16.63 -0.93 -17.92
CA VAL A 91 -15.24 -0.81 -17.47
C VAL A 91 -14.33 -0.89 -18.68
#